data_AF-A0A3A8KTL6-F1
#
_entry.id   AF-A0A3A8KTL6-F1
#
_cell.length_a   1.000
_cell.length_b   1.000
_cell.length_c   1.000
_cell.angle_alpha   90.00
_cell.angle_beta   90.00
_cell.angle_gamma   90.00
#
_symmetry.space_group_name_H-M   'P 1'
#
loop_
_entity.id
_entity.type
_entity.pdbx_description
1 polymer ?
#
loop_
_entity_poly.entity_id
_entity_poly.type
_entity_poly.pdbx_seq_one_letter_code
_entity_poly.pdbx_strand_id
1 'polypeptide(L)'
;MHLAGALLLTTFGCVQSEPSFEVAPSGGARLVVAMPRSLESTRVAEVTSTATNASGKEVPSTLALDTNLWVGKVEPVTSPGETVGLRVEARDGAGAVVASVSVPTVELARYGDALVVAVPQPEAAPVSTAPRIDAVVASASRVIPGQRVELRAWARGQAEGDALGYAWSAPGDSLECPEDSTQPTCTWTVPASAKNADVVLGLIVTDPRGAASSLSFRFALGGVGAVASNENIQFNRYPVLEAAVETQQVGVEQPLSLEAKATDDDGDALTYAWSATCAGTFEGGNTSRVVFTPTEEPEGCGCQVKAIVNDDFTGADSEVVANLCVRRSEPPVLGTLSQSAPSARAGELVTFTATATDPRGEPLTFTWTSSAGAVGTAVGDGTTGTVAWTELSCLPADVTPTVEVTVTNASGSSVRHTFTVEWTDRRCGALAGACAFTMAQAQVALSTDCVTQGPVFIPDGFTFDGATHTMTAVEDAAAGEHFQGAVLRNRGTVARVRNVTVTARNLSDVCDAGAARLRGIFLEGASGGVEDTVVADLHQKENRSGCQEGVAIEVRNEAAGASAVSVDVRRNRLTGYQKGGVLVAGRVQATVEANVMEG
;
A
#
# COMPACT_ATOMS: atom_id res chain seq x y z
N MET A 1 96.98 -41.10 75.01
CA MET A 1 96.05 -40.06 75.48
C MET A 1 95.06 -39.76 74.38
N HIS A 2 93.78 -40.00 74.68
CA HIS A 2 92.53 -39.38 74.19
C HIS A 2 92.31 -38.91 72.73
N LEU A 3 91.18 -39.42 72.21
CA LEU A 3 90.06 -38.79 71.47
C LEU A 3 90.10 -38.57 69.94
N ALA A 4 89.17 -39.30 69.29
CA ALA A 4 88.08 -38.87 68.40
C ALA A 4 88.38 -38.25 67.01
N GLY A 5 87.68 -38.76 65.98
CA GLY A 5 87.26 -37.95 64.83
C GLY A 5 87.11 -38.66 63.47
N ALA A 6 85.85 -38.88 63.08
CA ALA A 6 85.27 -38.74 61.73
C ALA A 6 85.71 -39.62 60.53
N LEU A 7 84.80 -40.54 60.20
CA LEU A 7 84.12 -40.75 58.91
C LEU A 7 84.77 -40.23 57.60
N LEU A 8 85.10 -41.16 56.68
CA LEU A 8 85.04 -40.96 55.22
C LEU A 8 85.07 -42.33 54.51
N LEU A 9 83.90 -42.82 54.09
CA LEU A 9 83.79 -43.92 53.12
C LEU A 9 83.54 -43.34 51.73
N THR A 10 84.47 -43.58 50.83
CA THR A 10 84.39 -43.26 49.40
C THR A 10 83.84 -44.46 48.63
N THR A 11 82.72 -44.30 47.91
CA THR A 11 82.35 -45.21 46.82
C THR A 11 81.82 -44.44 45.61
N PHE A 12 82.44 -44.71 44.46
CA PHE A 12 82.08 -44.25 43.13
C PHE A 12 80.64 -44.63 42.78
N GLY A 13 79.82 -43.64 42.39
CA GLY A 13 78.47 -43.86 41.85
C GLY A 13 78.41 -43.50 40.37
N CYS A 14 78.15 -44.50 39.52
CA CYS A 14 77.78 -44.31 38.13
C CYS A 14 76.46 -43.52 38.04
N VAL A 15 76.47 -42.39 37.34
CA VAL A 15 75.24 -41.68 36.96
C VAL A 15 74.62 -42.43 35.79
N GLN A 16 73.61 -43.26 36.06
CA GLN A 16 72.66 -43.65 35.02
C GLN A 16 71.73 -42.45 34.79
N SER A 17 71.82 -41.86 33.60
CA SER A 17 70.79 -40.96 33.09
C SER A 17 69.47 -41.73 33.01
N GLU A 18 68.49 -41.38 33.83
CA GLU A 18 67.13 -41.89 33.68
C GLU A 18 66.61 -41.52 32.28
N PRO A 19 66.08 -42.48 31.50
CA PRO A 19 65.41 -42.14 30.26
C PRO A 19 64.17 -41.32 30.59
N SER A 20 64.08 -40.09 30.06
CA SER A 20 62.84 -39.32 30.08
C SER A 20 61.80 -40.07 29.25
N PHE A 21 60.78 -40.62 29.91
CA PHE A 21 59.58 -41.11 29.24
C PHE A 21 58.56 -39.96 29.19
N GLU A 22 58.32 -39.40 28.01
CA GLU A 22 57.12 -38.61 27.76
C GLU A 22 55.93 -39.56 27.73
N VAL A 23 55.17 -39.60 28.83
CA VAL A 23 53.84 -40.20 28.79
C VAL A 23 52.97 -39.21 28.04
N ALA A 24 52.46 -39.63 26.87
CA ALA A 24 51.48 -38.84 26.14
C ALA A 24 50.32 -38.49 27.09
N PRO A 25 49.91 -37.23 27.18
CA PRO A 25 48.84 -36.82 28.08
C PRO A 25 47.58 -37.64 27.77
N SER A 26 47.10 -38.42 28.74
CA SER A 26 45.86 -39.17 28.60
C SER A 26 44.68 -38.22 28.65
N GLY A 27 43.77 -38.28 27.69
CA GLY A 27 42.57 -37.44 27.68
C GLY A 27 42.39 -36.70 26.36
N GLY A 28 41.49 -35.71 26.35
CA GLY A 28 41.23 -34.85 25.19
C GLY A 28 39.74 -34.59 24.97
N ALA A 29 39.40 -34.30 23.72
CA ALA A 29 38.02 -34.21 23.27
C ALA A 29 37.82 -34.90 21.91
N ARG A 30 36.69 -35.57 21.73
CA ARG A 30 36.16 -35.93 20.42
C ARG A 30 35.55 -34.67 19.82
N LEU A 31 36.09 -34.25 18.68
CA LEU A 31 35.56 -33.14 17.91
C LEU A 31 34.70 -33.68 16.78
N VAL A 32 33.48 -33.18 16.68
CA VAL A 32 32.56 -33.38 15.56
C VAL A 32 32.25 -32.01 14.98
N VAL A 33 32.28 -31.90 13.66
CA VAL A 33 31.99 -30.65 12.96
C VAL A 33 30.69 -30.81 12.19
N ALA A 34 29.65 -30.13 12.68
CA ALA A 34 28.34 -30.04 12.02
C ALA A 34 28.35 -28.82 11.10
N MET A 35 28.55 -29.05 9.81
CA MET A 35 28.61 -27.97 8.82
C MET A 35 27.20 -27.41 8.56
N PRO A 36 27.05 -26.08 8.41
CA PRO A 36 25.83 -25.48 7.88
C PRO A 36 25.48 -26.06 6.51
N ARG A 37 24.18 -26.25 6.24
CA ARG A 37 23.73 -26.85 4.97
C ARG A 37 23.89 -25.92 3.78
N SER A 38 23.94 -24.61 4.03
CA SER A 38 24.32 -23.58 3.05
C SER A 38 25.70 -23.80 2.41
N LEU A 39 26.57 -24.59 3.06
CA LEU A 39 27.82 -25.08 2.48
C LEU A 39 27.56 -26.47 1.89
N GLU A 40 27.11 -26.54 0.62
CA GLU A 40 27.06 -27.82 -0.07
C GLU A 40 28.44 -28.52 0.06
N SER A 41 28.42 -29.77 0.52
CA SER A 41 29.61 -30.56 0.89
C SER A 41 30.65 -30.76 -0.23
N THR A 42 30.36 -30.28 -1.45
CA THR A 42 31.22 -30.33 -2.63
C THR A 42 32.36 -29.30 -2.63
N ARG A 43 32.40 -28.38 -1.64
CA ARG A 43 33.45 -27.34 -1.56
C ARG A 43 34.39 -27.45 -0.36
N VAL A 44 34.29 -28.48 0.48
CA VAL A 44 35.21 -28.65 1.62
C VAL A 44 36.13 -29.84 1.36
N ALA A 45 37.41 -29.56 1.11
CA ALA A 45 38.43 -30.57 0.87
C ALA A 45 39.14 -31.01 2.15
N GLU A 46 39.21 -30.13 3.15
CA GLU A 46 39.92 -30.36 4.40
C GLU A 46 39.26 -29.61 5.55
N VAL A 47 39.24 -30.22 6.73
CA VAL A 47 38.91 -29.53 7.99
C VAL A 47 40.04 -29.73 8.98
N THR A 48 40.54 -28.61 9.50
CA THR A 48 41.61 -28.58 10.51
C THR A 48 41.08 -27.96 11.79
N SER A 49 41.54 -28.47 12.93
CA SER A 49 41.37 -27.83 14.23
C SER A 49 42.72 -27.38 14.78
N THR A 50 42.72 -26.34 15.59
CA THR A 50 43.90 -25.84 16.31
C THR A 50 43.51 -25.57 17.76
N ALA A 51 44.11 -26.31 18.69
CA ALA A 51 43.95 -26.11 20.11
C ALA A 51 45.05 -25.17 20.64
N THR A 52 44.66 -24.14 21.39
CA THR A 52 45.56 -23.12 21.92
C THR A 52 45.47 -23.10 23.44
N ASN A 53 46.56 -23.33 24.14
CA ASN A 53 46.58 -23.26 25.61
C ASN A 53 46.72 -21.79 26.10
N ALA A 54 46.69 -21.60 27.42
CA ALA A 54 46.84 -20.27 28.03
C ALA A 54 48.20 -19.58 27.76
N SER A 55 49.24 -20.33 27.37
CA SER A 55 50.55 -19.75 26.99
C SER A 55 50.63 -19.33 25.52
N GLY A 56 49.57 -19.56 24.74
CA GLY A 56 49.56 -19.35 23.29
C GLY A 56 50.24 -20.45 22.48
N LYS A 57 50.53 -21.61 23.08
CA LYS A 57 51.04 -22.78 22.36
C LYS A 57 49.89 -23.41 21.59
N GLU A 58 50.11 -23.67 20.30
CA GLU A 58 49.12 -24.23 19.39
C GLU A 58 49.46 -25.69 19.04
N VAL A 59 48.43 -26.54 18.99
CA VAL A 59 48.52 -27.92 18.47
C VAL A 59 47.44 -28.08 17.40
N PRO A 60 47.84 -28.19 16.12
CA PRO A 60 46.91 -28.45 15.03
C PRO A 60 46.52 -29.93 14.96
N SER A 61 45.37 -30.23 14.37
CA SER A 61 44.92 -31.59 14.06
C SER A 61 44.06 -31.58 12.80
N THR A 62 44.19 -32.62 11.98
CA THR A 62 43.35 -32.82 10.78
C THR A 62 42.17 -33.72 11.14
N LEU A 63 40.98 -33.38 10.67
CA LEU A 63 39.79 -34.20 10.85
C LEU A 63 39.62 -35.16 9.68
N ALA A 64 39.04 -36.32 9.94
CA ALA A 64 38.66 -37.28 8.92
C ALA A 64 37.16 -37.12 8.60
N LEU A 65 36.81 -37.26 7.32
CA LEU A 65 35.42 -37.34 6.91
C LEU A 65 34.89 -38.75 7.22
N ASP A 66 33.89 -38.85 8.10
CA ASP A 66 33.15 -40.07 8.38
C ASP A 66 31.69 -39.88 7.98
N THR A 67 31.23 -40.71 7.04
CA THR A 67 29.94 -40.55 6.32
C THR A 67 29.77 -39.13 5.77
N ASN A 68 29.19 -38.21 6.54
CA ASN A 68 28.92 -36.82 6.14
C ASN A 68 29.42 -35.77 7.15
N LEU A 69 30.18 -36.17 8.17
CA LEU A 69 30.69 -35.27 9.20
C LEU A 69 32.20 -35.36 9.30
N TRP A 70 32.83 -34.22 9.59
CA TRP A 70 34.25 -34.20 9.91
C TRP A 70 34.44 -34.49 11.39
N VAL A 71 35.24 -35.50 11.68
CA VAL A 71 35.46 -36.01 13.03
C VAL A 71 36.94 -36.11 13.31
N GLY A 72 37.35 -35.73 14.52
CA GLY A 72 38.73 -35.82 14.94
C GLY A 72 38.86 -35.86 16.45
N LYS A 73 40.11 -35.81 16.89
CA LYS A 73 40.47 -35.71 18.30
C LYS A 73 41.20 -34.40 18.54
N VAL A 74 40.85 -33.73 19.63
CA VAL A 74 41.61 -32.62 20.18
C VAL A 74 42.46 -33.16 21.31
N GLU A 75 43.77 -33.15 21.12
CA GLU A 75 44.73 -33.60 22.12
C GLU A 75 45.08 -32.48 23.11
N PRO A 76 45.44 -32.81 24.36
CA PRO A 76 46.02 -31.83 25.28
C PRO A 76 47.30 -31.20 24.70
N VAL A 77 47.43 -29.89 24.83
CA VAL A 77 48.56 -29.09 24.35
C VAL A 77 49.78 -29.23 25.26
N THR A 78 49.53 -29.35 26.56
CA THR A 78 50.53 -29.31 27.64
C THR A 78 50.27 -30.35 28.71
N SER A 79 49.01 -30.53 29.14
CA SER A 79 48.69 -31.42 30.26
C SER A 79 47.23 -31.89 30.22
N PRO A 80 46.93 -33.13 30.67
CA PRO A 80 45.55 -33.61 30.80
C PRO A 80 44.69 -32.69 31.67
N GLY A 81 43.43 -32.48 31.29
CA GLY A 81 42.52 -31.66 32.10
C GLY A 81 42.66 -30.15 31.90
N GLU A 82 43.48 -29.69 30.94
CA GLU A 82 43.63 -28.26 30.68
C GLU A 82 42.44 -27.67 29.90
N THR A 83 42.25 -26.36 30.03
CA THR A 83 41.32 -25.59 29.21
C THR A 83 42.07 -25.00 28.01
N VAL A 84 41.54 -25.20 26.81
CA VAL A 84 42.11 -24.68 25.56
C VAL A 84 41.10 -23.81 24.81
N GLY A 85 41.59 -22.83 24.05
CA GLY A 85 40.82 -22.25 22.96
C GLY A 85 40.86 -23.20 21.75
N LEU A 86 39.76 -23.33 21.03
CA LEU A 86 39.67 -24.20 19.86
C LEU A 86 39.26 -23.38 18.63
N ARG A 87 40.09 -23.38 17.60
CA ARG A 87 39.72 -22.90 16.26
C ARG A 87 39.48 -24.08 15.34
N VAL A 88 38.42 -24.03 14.55
CA VAL A 88 38.14 -25.00 13.48
C VAL A 88 38.01 -24.23 12.18
N GLU A 89 38.69 -24.69 11.13
CA GLU A 89 38.69 -24.11 9.80
C GLU A 89 38.38 -25.19 8.77
N ALA A 90 37.39 -24.94 7.93
CA ALA A 90 37.09 -25.73 6.74
C ALA A 90 37.67 -25.04 5.52
N ARG A 91 38.37 -25.79 4.67
CA ARG A 91 39.08 -25.29 3.49
C ARG A 91 38.58 -25.95 2.21
N ASP A 92 38.58 -25.20 1.13
CA ASP A 92 38.26 -25.71 -0.20
C ASP A 92 39.43 -26.44 -0.88
N GLY A 93 39.19 -26.98 -2.07
CA GLY A 93 40.23 -27.67 -2.86
C GLY A 93 41.39 -26.78 -3.32
N ALA A 94 41.28 -25.46 -3.18
CA ALA A 94 42.36 -24.49 -3.41
C ALA A 94 43.08 -24.09 -2.11
N GLY A 95 42.62 -24.58 -0.96
CA GLY A 95 43.18 -24.31 0.36
C GLY A 95 42.66 -23.02 1.02
N ALA A 96 41.68 -22.34 0.42
CA ALA A 96 41.07 -21.14 1.01
C ALA A 96 40.10 -21.54 2.13
N VAL A 97 40.06 -20.77 3.23
CA VAL A 97 39.11 -21.00 4.33
C VAL A 97 37.72 -20.59 3.84
N VAL A 98 36.77 -21.52 3.87
CA VAL A 98 35.38 -21.28 3.46
C VAL A 98 34.43 -21.16 4.64
N ALA A 99 34.80 -21.75 5.78
CA ALA A 99 34.07 -21.62 7.03
C ALA A 99 35.00 -21.74 8.23
N SER A 100 34.68 -21.02 9.31
CA SER A 100 35.45 -21.12 10.55
C SER A 100 34.60 -20.92 11.80
N VAL A 101 35.10 -21.42 12.92
CA VAL A 101 34.56 -21.11 14.25
C VAL A 101 35.69 -21.08 15.27
N SER A 102 35.56 -20.20 16.26
CA SER A 102 36.46 -20.12 17.39
C SER A 102 35.67 -20.26 18.68
N VAL A 103 35.99 -21.29 19.46
CA VAL A 103 35.43 -21.56 20.78
C VAL A 103 36.49 -21.13 21.81
N PRO A 104 36.22 -20.12 22.64
CA PRO A 104 37.27 -19.49 23.45
C PRO A 104 37.75 -20.39 24.59
N THR A 105 36.88 -21.23 25.15
CA THR A 105 37.24 -22.16 26.22
C THR A 105 36.56 -23.52 26.03
N VAL A 106 37.38 -24.56 25.89
CA VAL A 106 37.02 -25.97 25.86
C VAL A 106 37.80 -26.66 26.97
N GLU A 107 37.08 -27.26 27.91
CA GLU A 107 37.70 -28.07 28.96
C GLU A 107 37.96 -29.48 28.43
N LEU A 108 39.23 -29.87 28.36
CA LEU A 108 39.61 -31.21 27.94
C LEU A 108 39.47 -32.16 29.12
N ALA A 109 38.91 -33.35 28.89
CA ALA A 109 38.76 -34.32 29.96
C ALA A 109 40.15 -34.82 30.43
N ARG A 110 40.37 -34.86 31.75
CA ARG A 110 41.59 -35.44 32.34
C ARG A 110 41.72 -36.94 32.06
N TYR A 111 40.58 -37.63 31.96
CA TYR A 111 40.48 -39.04 31.64
C TYR A 111 39.32 -39.25 30.65
N GLY A 112 39.55 -39.99 29.58
CA GLY A 112 38.57 -40.14 28.50
C GLY A 112 38.53 -38.91 27.58
N ASP A 113 37.43 -38.75 26.84
CA ASP A 113 37.28 -37.68 25.86
C ASP A 113 36.03 -36.86 26.21
N ALA A 114 36.15 -35.53 26.28
CA ALA A 114 35.02 -34.62 26.22
C ALA A 114 34.37 -34.69 24.82
N LEU A 115 33.15 -34.18 24.65
CA LEU A 115 32.54 -33.98 23.33
C LEU A 115 32.59 -32.51 22.97
N VAL A 116 33.03 -32.19 21.75
CA VAL A 116 32.86 -30.88 21.15
C VAL A 116 32.14 -31.06 19.82
N VAL A 117 30.97 -30.43 19.69
CA VAL A 117 30.26 -30.31 18.41
C VAL A 117 30.40 -28.88 17.96
N ALA A 118 31.29 -28.63 16.99
CA ALA A 118 31.57 -27.31 16.45
C ALA A 118 30.73 -27.06 15.19
N VAL A 119 30.27 -25.83 15.01
CA VAL A 119 29.46 -25.39 13.87
C VAL A 119 30.15 -24.20 13.18
N PRO A 120 31.10 -24.46 12.26
CA PRO A 120 31.77 -23.42 11.48
C PRO A 120 30.78 -22.57 10.70
N GLN A 121 31.03 -21.26 10.65
CA GLN A 121 30.19 -20.32 9.91
C GLN A 121 30.86 -19.97 8.58
N PRO A 122 30.11 -19.84 7.46
CA PRO A 122 30.71 -19.49 6.17
C PRO A 122 31.30 -18.06 6.20
N GLU A 123 32.48 -17.85 5.61
CA GLU A 123 33.14 -16.52 5.61
C GLU A 123 32.37 -15.46 4.81
N ALA A 124 31.67 -15.87 3.75
CA ALA A 124 30.89 -15.00 2.86
C ALA A 124 29.37 -15.19 3.03
N ALA A 125 28.92 -15.59 4.22
CA ALA A 125 27.49 -15.70 4.50
C ALA A 125 26.83 -14.31 4.51
N PRO A 126 25.58 -14.17 4.01
CA PRO A 126 24.75 -13.03 4.36
C PRO A 126 24.64 -12.90 5.89
N VAL A 127 24.27 -11.70 6.35
CA VAL A 127 24.03 -11.47 7.78
C VAL A 127 22.91 -12.41 8.21
N SER A 128 23.27 -13.43 9.00
CA SER A 128 22.35 -14.49 9.39
C SER A 128 21.17 -13.92 10.13
N THR A 129 19.96 -14.29 9.73
CA THR A 129 18.71 -13.84 10.35
C THR A 129 18.44 -14.48 11.71
N ALA A 130 19.10 -15.61 12.01
CA ALA A 130 18.92 -16.41 13.23
C ALA A 130 20.17 -16.38 14.15
N PRO A 131 20.05 -16.77 15.44
CA PRO A 131 21.20 -16.97 16.32
C PRO A 131 22.21 -17.95 15.73
N ARG A 132 23.50 -17.67 15.89
CA ARG A 132 24.57 -18.60 15.47
C ARG A 132 24.98 -19.47 16.64
N ILE A 133 24.83 -20.79 16.51
CA ILE A 133 25.46 -21.74 17.43
C ILE A 133 26.89 -21.93 16.94
N ASP A 134 27.88 -21.66 17.79
CA ASP A 134 29.30 -21.86 17.49
C ASP A 134 29.75 -23.27 17.91
N ALA A 135 29.36 -23.71 19.11
CA ALA A 135 29.65 -25.06 19.57
C ALA A 135 28.77 -25.52 20.73
N VAL A 136 28.67 -26.83 20.91
CA VAL A 136 28.28 -27.48 22.17
C VAL A 136 29.46 -28.27 22.71
N VAL A 137 29.77 -28.07 23.98
CA VAL A 137 30.82 -28.79 24.72
C VAL A 137 30.15 -29.62 25.81
N ALA A 138 30.49 -30.90 25.89
CA ALA A 138 30.05 -31.78 26.95
C ALA A 138 31.26 -32.42 27.67
N SER A 139 31.16 -32.62 28.98
CA SER A 139 32.27 -33.16 29.78
C SER A 139 32.67 -34.61 29.44
N ALA A 140 31.86 -35.33 28.66
CA ALA A 140 32.15 -36.67 28.18
C ALA A 140 31.54 -36.93 26.78
N SER A 141 32.22 -37.64 25.89
CA SER A 141 31.68 -38.09 24.60
C SER A 141 31.13 -39.52 24.61
N ARG A 142 31.40 -40.25 25.70
CA ARG A 142 30.94 -41.62 25.96
C ARG A 142 30.37 -41.66 27.36
N VAL A 143 29.25 -42.34 27.50
CA VAL A 143 28.45 -42.28 28.71
C VAL A 143 27.94 -43.65 29.11
N ILE A 144 27.72 -43.85 30.41
CA ILE A 144 27.05 -45.02 30.97
C ILE A 144 25.76 -44.61 31.70
N PRO A 145 24.76 -45.50 31.83
CA PRO A 145 23.53 -45.19 32.57
C PRO A 145 23.80 -44.64 33.97
N GLY A 146 23.13 -43.55 34.34
CA GLY A 146 23.29 -42.84 35.61
C GLY A 146 24.49 -41.87 35.69
N GLN A 147 25.35 -41.81 34.67
CA GLN A 147 26.43 -40.82 34.63
C GLN A 147 25.87 -39.40 34.48
N ARG A 148 26.49 -38.45 35.18
CA ARG A 148 26.23 -37.01 35.01
C ARG A 148 27.19 -36.43 33.99
N VAL A 149 26.66 -35.60 33.09
CA VAL A 149 27.38 -34.92 32.02
C VAL A 149 27.05 -33.44 32.08
N GLU A 150 28.08 -32.61 32.09
CA GLU A 150 27.93 -31.15 32.05
C GLU A 150 27.91 -30.71 30.60
N LEU A 151 26.97 -29.83 30.25
CA LEU A 151 26.74 -29.31 28.90
C LEU A 151 26.92 -27.79 28.91
N ARG A 152 27.57 -27.27 27.87
CA ARG A 152 27.72 -25.84 27.63
C ARG A 152 27.56 -25.52 26.14
N ALA A 153 26.77 -24.52 25.82
CA ALA A 153 26.65 -23.94 24.49
C ALA A 153 27.52 -22.68 24.34
N TRP A 154 27.98 -22.45 23.11
CA TRP A 154 28.55 -21.20 22.65
C TRP A 154 27.69 -20.72 21.50
N ALA A 155 27.08 -19.55 21.64
CA ALA A 155 26.23 -18.97 20.61
C ALA A 155 26.34 -17.44 20.60
N ARG A 156 25.98 -16.83 19.47
CA ARG A 156 25.99 -15.38 19.24
C ARG A 156 24.71 -14.93 18.56
N GLY A 157 24.17 -13.80 19.02
CA GLY A 157 23.04 -13.14 18.36
C GLY A 157 23.51 -12.34 17.13
N GLN A 158 22.58 -11.61 16.53
CA GLN A 158 22.93 -10.74 15.41
C GLN A 158 23.64 -9.48 15.84
N ALA A 159 23.19 -8.91 16.96
CA ALA A 159 23.80 -7.76 17.58
C ALA A 159 24.65 -8.20 18.78
N GLU A 160 25.75 -7.50 18.98
CA GLU A 160 26.59 -7.69 20.15
C GLU A 160 25.75 -7.37 21.41
N GLY A 161 25.67 -8.33 22.33
CA GLY A 161 24.89 -8.20 23.56
C GLY A 161 23.43 -8.69 23.48
N ASP A 162 22.99 -9.26 22.35
CA ASP A 162 21.67 -9.92 22.26
C ASP A 162 21.52 -10.98 23.38
N ALA A 163 20.45 -10.86 24.18
CA ALA A 163 20.11 -11.84 25.21
C ALA A 163 19.49 -13.09 24.58
N LEU A 164 20.30 -14.13 24.39
CA LEU A 164 19.87 -15.40 23.81
C LEU A 164 19.19 -16.29 24.85
N GLY A 165 18.11 -16.96 24.45
CA GLY A 165 17.50 -18.06 25.19
C GLY A 165 18.04 -19.42 24.75
N TYR A 166 18.23 -20.35 25.68
CA TYR A 166 18.75 -21.70 25.47
C TYR A 166 17.74 -22.72 25.99
N ALA A 167 17.30 -23.63 25.12
CA ALA A 167 16.41 -24.73 25.45
C ALA A 167 17.07 -26.07 25.11
N TRP A 168 17.44 -26.83 26.14
CA TRP A 168 18.03 -28.16 26.01
C TRP A 168 16.95 -29.24 26.03
N SER A 169 17.13 -30.30 25.23
CA SER A 169 16.26 -31.47 25.22
C SER A 169 17.05 -32.77 25.28
N ALA A 170 16.53 -33.75 26.02
CA ALA A 170 17.11 -35.08 26.16
C ALA A 170 15.99 -36.12 26.29
N PRO A 171 16.26 -37.41 26.11
CA PRO A 171 15.25 -38.45 26.29
C PRO A 171 14.81 -38.55 27.75
N GLY A 172 13.51 -38.35 27.99
CA GLY A 172 12.91 -38.31 29.33
C GLY A 172 13.30 -37.07 30.15
N ASP A 173 12.79 -36.97 31.37
CA ASP A 173 13.01 -35.81 32.25
C ASP A 173 14.33 -35.94 33.02
N SER A 174 15.44 -35.86 32.29
CA SER A 174 16.79 -36.14 32.81
C SER A 174 17.76 -34.95 32.77
N LEU A 175 17.23 -33.77 32.45
CA LEU A 175 17.96 -32.50 32.40
C LEU A 175 17.72 -31.68 33.66
N GLU A 176 18.79 -31.13 34.19
CA GLU A 176 18.83 -30.17 35.28
C GLU A 176 19.46 -28.88 34.75
N CYS A 177 18.64 -28.05 34.11
CA CYS A 177 19.05 -26.76 33.57
C CYS A 177 18.66 -25.62 34.54
N PRO A 178 19.36 -24.47 34.53
CA PRO A 178 18.95 -23.28 35.28
C PRO A 178 17.53 -22.81 34.92
N GLU A 179 16.81 -22.23 35.87
CA GLU A 179 15.49 -21.61 35.62
C GLU A 179 15.59 -20.40 34.68
N ASP A 180 16.73 -19.70 34.73
CA ASP A 180 17.08 -18.64 33.80
C ASP A 180 17.53 -19.24 32.46
N SER A 181 16.64 -19.17 31.47
CA SER A 181 16.88 -19.70 30.12
C SER A 181 17.95 -18.93 29.35
N THR A 182 18.51 -17.84 29.88
CA THR A 182 19.67 -17.16 29.26
C THR A 182 21.00 -17.83 29.59
N GLN A 183 21.01 -18.79 30.52
CA GLN A 183 22.21 -19.53 30.88
C GLN A 183 22.53 -20.61 29.83
N PRO A 184 23.73 -20.60 29.23
CA PRO A 184 24.10 -21.53 28.17
C PRO A 184 24.51 -22.92 28.69
N THR A 185 24.25 -23.25 29.96
CA THR A 185 24.73 -24.48 30.60
C THR A 185 23.58 -25.34 31.10
N CYS A 186 23.74 -26.65 31.05
CA CYS A 186 22.80 -27.60 31.65
C CYS A 186 23.53 -28.84 32.14
N THR A 187 22.96 -29.57 33.12
CA THR A 187 23.47 -30.89 33.51
C THR A 187 22.52 -31.96 33.02
N TRP A 188 23.06 -33.00 32.38
CA TRP A 188 22.30 -34.15 31.94
C TRP A 188 22.69 -35.39 32.75
N THR A 189 21.70 -36.13 33.24
CA THR A 189 21.92 -37.46 33.85
C THR A 189 21.46 -38.53 32.88
N VAL A 190 22.35 -39.42 32.46
CA VAL A 190 21.98 -40.48 31.50
C VAL A 190 20.88 -41.36 32.09
N PRO A 191 19.71 -41.52 31.43
CA PRO A 191 18.61 -42.31 31.97
C PRO A 191 19.04 -43.74 32.31
N ALA A 192 18.67 -44.23 33.49
CA ALA A 192 18.98 -45.61 33.91
C ALA A 192 18.37 -46.67 32.96
N SER A 193 17.32 -46.29 32.23
CA SER A 193 16.64 -47.11 31.23
C SER A 193 17.26 -47.05 29.83
N ALA A 194 18.30 -46.24 29.60
CA ALA A 194 18.95 -46.12 28.30
C ALA A 194 19.53 -47.48 27.87
N LYS A 195 19.08 -47.98 26.72
CA LYS A 195 19.53 -49.24 26.11
C LYS A 195 20.03 -49.08 24.68
N ASN A 196 19.75 -47.94 24.07
CA ASN A 196 20.18 -47.64 22.70
C ASN A 196 21.69 -47.37 22.70
N ALA A 197 22.38 -47.85 21.67
CA ALA A 197 23.83 -47.65 21.52
C ALA A 197 24.22 -46.16 21.47
N ASP A 198 23.29 -45.30 21.04
CA ASP A 198 23.43 -43.85 21.06
C ASP A 198 22.30 -43.18 21.83
N VAL A 199 22.62 -42.03 22.43
CA VAL A 199 21.63 -41.11 23.02
C VAL A 199 21.72 -39.77 22.30
N VAL A 200 20.58 -39.27 21.81
CA VAL A 200 20.46 -37.98 21.09
C VAL A 200 20.00 -36.90 22.05
N LEU A 201 20.71 -35.78 22.09
CA LEU A 201 20.30 -34.55 22.77
C LEU A 201 20.07 -33.46 21.73
N GLY A 202 19.27 -32.45 22.10
CA GLY A 202 19.01 -31.27 21.29
C GLY A 202 19.27 -29.98 22.06
N LEU A 203 19.56 -28.94 21.30
CA LEU A 203 19.64 -27.56 21.74
C LEU A 203 18.86 -26.69 20.75
N ILE A 204 18.04 -25.77 21.27
CA ILE A 204 17.46 -24.66 20.52
C ILE A 204 17.98 -23.36 21.14
N VAL A 205 18.48 -22.45 20.30
CA VAL A 205 18.89 -21.11 20.70
C VAL A 205 17.97 -20.10 20.02
N THR A 206 17.40 -19.16 20.78
CA THR A 206 16.43 -18.17 20.29
C THR A 206 16.88 -16.76 20.63
N ASP A 207 16.70 -15.80 19.72
CA ASP A 207 16.96 -14.39 19.97
C ASP A 207 15.71 -13.63 20.50
N PRO A 208 15.85 -12.35 20.91
CA PRO A 208 14.71 -11.54 21.36
C PRO A 208 13.63 -11.28 20.30
N ARG A 209 13.90 -11.54 19.02
CA ARG A 209 12.96 -11.37 17.90
C ARG A 209 12.21 -12.68 17.58
N GLY A 210 12.55 -13.78 18.26
CA GLY A 210 11.94 -15.09 18.06
C GLY A 210 12.64 -15.93 16.99
N ALA A 211 13.70 -15.44 16.35
CA ALA A 211 14.48 -16.24 15.40
C ALA A 211 15.26 -17.33 16.15
N ALA A 212 15.34 -18.53 15.59
CA ALA A 212 15.87 -19.70 16.29
C ALA A 212 16.81 -20.55 15.44
N SER A 213 17.72 -21.25 16.12
CA SER A 213 18.60 -22.26 15.54
C SER A 213 18.61 -23.50 16.40
N SER A 214 18.66 -24.67 15.78
CA SER A 214 18.69 -25.97 16.47
C SER A 214 19.97 -26.74 16.17
N LEU A 215 20.42 -27.53 17.15
CA LEU A 215 21.52 -28.47 17.01
C LEU A 215 21.16 -29.77 17.73
N SER A 216 21.22 -30.89 17.01
CA SER A 216 21.13 -32.23 17.58
C SER A 216 22.50 -32.91 17.59
N PHE A 217 22.82 -33.62 18.66
CA PHE A 217 24.11 -34.29 18.85
C PHE A 217 23.99 -35.59 19.66
N ARG A 218 25.02 -36.43 19.58
CA ARG A 218 24.95 -37.83 20.05
C ARG A 218 26.07 -38.21 21.03
N PHE A 219 25.73 -39.08 21.98
CA PHE A 219 26.67 -39.71 22.90
C PHE A 219 26.66 -41.23 22.72
N ALA A 220 27.83 -41.86 22.86
CA ALA A 220 27.95 -43.32 22.83
C ALA A 220 27.53 -43.89 24.18
N LEU A 221 26.61 -44.85 24.20
CA LEU A 221 26.26 -45.58 25.41
C LEU A 221 27.16 -46.82 25.58
N GLY A 222 28.01 -46.84 26.60
CA GLY A 222 28.85 -47.99 26.92
C GLY A 222 30.17 -47.66 27.59
N GLY A 223 30.93 -48.72 27.92
CA GLY A 223 32.25 -48.62 28.54
C GLY A 223 33.39 -48.34 27.53
N VAL A 224 34.60 -48.77 27.88
CA VAL A 224 35.81 -48.59 27.03
C VAL A 224 35.57 -49.21 25.64
N GLY A 225 35.76 -48.40 24.59
CA GLY A 225 35.60 -48.83 23.19
C GLY A 225 34.24 -48.52 22.54
N ALA A 226 33.25 -48.04 23.29
CA ALA A 226 32.01 -47.53 22.69
C ALA A 226 32.33 -46.31 21.80
N VAL A 227 31.70 -46.20 20.63
CA VAL A 227 31.86 -45.05 19.72
C VAL A 227 30.46 -44.61 19.32
N ALA A 228 30.15 -43.31 19.48
CA ALA A 228 28.81 -42.83 19.12
C ALA A 228 28.70 -42.79 17.60
N SER A 229 27.55 -43.14 17.06
CA SER A 229 27.27 -42.93 15.64
C SER A 229 27.44 -41.45 15.27
N ASN A 230 28.01 -41.22 14.08
CA ASN A 230 28.08 -39.91 13.45
C ASN A 230 26.84 -39.61 12.58
N GLU A 231 25.86 -40.51 12.53
CA GLU A 231 24.63 -40.31 11.77
C GLU A 231 23.70 -39.30 12.45
N ASN A 232 23.01 -38.47 11.67
CA ASN A 232 21.95 -37.57 12.13
C ASN A 232 22.35 -36.61 13.27
N ILE A 233 23.59 -36.12 13.27
CA ILE A 233 23.96 -34.87 13.98
C ILE A 233 23.64 -33.74 13.01
N GLN A 234 22.72 -32.87 13.40
CA GLN A 234 22.10 -31.91 12.48
C GLN A 234 22.06 -30.52 13.10
N PHE A 235 22.46 -29.52 12.32
CA PHE A 235 22.34 -28.10 12.63
C PHE A 235 21.34 -27.47 11.67
N ASN A 236 20.50 -26.58 12.18
CA ASN A 236 19.54 -25.82 11.38
C ASN A 236 19.33 -24.40 11.90
N ARG A 237 19.23 -23.42 11.00
CA ARG A 237 18.70 -22.08 11.27
C ARG A 237 17.30 -21.99 10.69
N TYR A 238 16.34 -21.58 11.51
CA TYR A 238 14.94 -21.59 11.09
C TYR A 238 14.70 -20.44 10.09
N PRO A 239 13.71 -20.58 9.20
CA PRO A 239 13.35 -19.49 8.30
C PRO A 239 12.88 -18.28 9.09
N VAL A 240 13.30 -17.09 8.71
CA VAL A 240 12.90 -15.85 9.40
C VAL A 240 11.94 -15.06 8.53
N LEU A 241 10.79 -14.70 9.11
CA LEU A 241 9.77 -13.86 8.49
C LEU A 241 10.03 -12.37 8.74
N GLU A 242 9.79 -11.55 7.73
CA GLU A 242 9.66 -10.10 7.93
C GLU A 242 8.41 -9.79 8.77
N ALA A 243 8.48 -8.74 9.60
CA ALA A 243 7.40 -8.38 10.52
C ALA A 243 6.07 -8.09 9.79
N ALA A 244 4.97 -8.37 10.47
CA ALA A 244 3.62 -8.13 9.96
C ALA A 244 3.36 -6.63 9.71
N VAL A 245 2.51 -6.37 8.71
CA VAL A 245 2.03 -5.02 8.38
C VAL A 245 0.98 -4.55 9.40
N GLU A 246 0.88 -3.23 9.60
CA GLU A 246 -0.19 -2.58 10.38
C GLU A 246 -1.60 -2.96 9.91
N THR A 247 -2.60 -2.73 10.76
CA THR A 247 -4.00 -3.05 10.48
C THR A 247 -4.50 -2.42 9.18
N GLN A 248 -4.98 -3.26 8.25
CA GLN A 248 -5.52 -2.80 6.97
C GLN A 248 -7.05 -2.86 6.94
N GLN A 249 -7.70 -1.86 6.35
CA GLN A 249 -9.14 -1.87 6.07
C GLN A 249 -9.40 -2.61 4.76
N VAL A 250 -10.32 -3.56 4.76
CA VAL A 250 -10.70 -4.34 3.56
C VAL A 250 -12.21 -4.51 3.49
N GLY A 251 -12.76 -4.38 2.28
CA GLY A 251 -14.18 -4.60 2.04
C GLY A 251 -14.53 -6.09 1.97
N VAL A 252 -15.73 -6.46 2.41
CA VAL A 252 -16.30 -7.78 2.10
C VAL A 252 -16.37 -7.97 0.57
N GLU A 253 -15.98 -9.14 0.08
CA GLU A 253 -15.78 -9.50 -1.33
C GLU A 253 -14.67 -8.72 -2.06
N GLN A 254 -13.82 -7.97 -1.36
CA GLN A 254 -12.69 -7.28 -1.97
C GLN A 254 -11.39 -8.09 -1.83
N PRO A 255 -10.70 -8.42 -2.93
CA PRO A 255 -9.46 -9.18 -2.87
C PRO A 255 -8.32 -8.33 -2.28
N LEU A 256 -7.60 -8.90 -1.31
CA LEU A 256 -6.42 -8.31 -0.69
C LEU A 256 -5.20 -9.17 -1.00
N SER A 257 -4.15 -8.57 -1.57
CA SER A 257 -2.89 -9.28 -1.78
C SER A 257 -2.03 -9.20 -0.52
N LEU A 258 -1.62 -10.36 -0.03
CA LEU A 258 -0.75 -10.53 1.13
C LEU A 258 0.55 -11.21 0.71
N GLU A 259 1.64 -10.88 1.38
CA GLU A 259 2.96 -11.44 1.12
C GLU A 259 3.64 -11.77 2.45
N ALA A 260 4.19 -12.98 2.55
CA ALA A 260 5.02 -13.45 3.65
C ALA A 260 6.45 -13.61 3.14
N LYS A 261 7.27 -12.58 3.35
CA LYS A 261 8.68 -12.61 2.98
C LYS A 261 9.45 -13.37 4.06
N ALA A 262 10.00 -14.51 3.67
CA ALA A 262 10.82 -15.33 4.53
C ALA A 262 12.20 -15.52 3.90
N THR A 263 13.22 -15.61 4.74
CA THR A 263 14.59 -15.97 4.33
C THR A 263 15.01 -17.21 5.07
N ASP A 264 15.52 -18.20 4.33
CA ASP A 264 16.21 -19.34 4.88
C ASP A 264 17.72 -19.18 4.67
N ASP A 265 18.42 -19.34 5.76
CA ASP A 265 19.82 -19.00 5.90
C ASP A 265 20.72 -20.20 5.58
N ASP A 266 20.14 -21.40 5.59
CA ASP A 266 20.71 -22.69 5.20
C ASP A 266 20.46 -23.02 3.72
N GLY A 267 19.64 -22.23 3.03
CA GLY A 267 19.34 -22.37 1.60
C GLY A 267 18.24 -23.39 1.33
N ASP A 268 17.45 -23.73 2.34
CA ASP A 268 16.40 -24.73 2.22
C ASP A 268 15.18 -24.23 1.43
N ALA A 269 14.47 -25.18 0.83
CA ALA A 269 13.22 -24.89 0.16
C ALA A 269 12.13 -24.60 1.20
N LEU A 270 11.46 -23.45 1.06
CA LEU A 270 10.42 -23.04 1.98
C LEU A 270 9.02 -23.43 1.49
N THR A 271 8.23 -23.97 2.40
CA THR A 271 6.80 -24.23 2.20
C THR A 271 5.97 -23.23 2.99
N TYR A 272 4.82 -22.84 2.44
CA TYR A 272 3.94 -21.82 3.01
C TYR A 272 2.56 -22.41 3.27
N ALA A 273 1.96 -22.07 4.40
CA ALA A 273 0.57 -22.35 4.71
C ALA A 273 -0.12 -21.09 5.24
N TRP A 274 -1.30 -20.79 4.70
CA TRP A 274 -2.07 -19.61 5.08
C TRP A 274 -3.39 -20.00 5.74
N SER A 275 -3.79 -19.23 6.75
CA SER A 275 -5.07 -19.40 7.44
C SER A 275 -5.64 -18.04 7.85
N ALA A 276 -6.96 -17.97 8.05
CA ALA A 276 -7.65 -16.77 8.52
C ALA A 276 -8.61 -17.10 9.67
N THR A 277 -8.77 -16.17 10.60
CA THR A 277 -9.79 -16.29 11.67
C THR A 277 -11.18 -15.84 11.22
N CYS A 278 -11.27 -15.04 10.15
CA CYS A 278 -12.53 -14.63 9.55
C CYS A 278 -12.89 -15.46 8.29
N ALA A 279 -14.17 -15.45 7.91
CA ALA A 279 -14.63 -16.14 6.71
C ALA A 279 -14.05 -15.50 5.45
N GLY A 280 -13.47 -16.33 4.58
CA GLY A 280 -12.88 -15.89 3.31
C GLY A 280 -12.24 -17.04 2.54
N THR A 281 -11.71 -16.71 1.37
CA THR A 281 -11.02 -17.66 0.48
C THR A 281 -9.60 -17.18 0.17
N PHE A 282 -8.71 -18.15 -0.11
CA PHE A 282 -7.35 -17.88 -0.54
C PHE A 282 -7.13 -18.36 -1.96
N GLU A 283 -6.52 -17.52 -2.79
CA GLU A 283 -5.91 -17.91 -4.06
C GLU A 283 -4.39 -18.02 -3.88
N GLY A 284 -3.80 -19.15 -4.30
CA GLY A 284 -2.35 -19.38 -4.20
C GLY A 284 -1.84 -19.72 -2.80
N GLY A 285 -2.71 -20.25 -1.92
CA GLY A 285 -2.49 -20.47 -0.47
C GLY A 285 -1.30 -21.33 -0.02
N ASN A 286 -0.42 -21.73 -0.93
CA ASN A 286 0.82 -22.48 -0.69
C ASN A 286 2.08 -21.75 -1.20
N THR A 287 1.98 -20.44 -1.47
CA THR A 287 3.10 -19.61 -1.95
C THR A 287 3.38 -18.46 -0.99
N SER A 288 4.50 -17.76 -1.18
CA SER A 288 4.86 -16.58 -0.41
C SER A 288 3.91 -15.39 -0.62
N ARG A 289 3.09 -15.40 -1.69
CA ARG A 289 2.14 -14.34 -2.00
C ARG A 289 0.76 -14.91 -2.30
N VAL A 290 -0.24 -14.46 -1.55
CA VAL A 290 -1.62 -14.92 -1.69
C VAL A 290 -2.57 -13.77 -1.98
N VAL A 291 -3.75 -14.10 -2.50
CA VAL A 291 -4.90 -13.20 -2.51
C VAL A 291 -5.93 -13.74 -1.53
N PHE A 292 -6.27 -12.95 -0.53
CA PHE A 292 -7.31 -13.26 0.44
C PHE A 292 -8.55 -12.42 0.14
N THR A 293 -9.70 -13.07 -0.01
CA THR A 293 -10.99 -12.41 -0.24
C THR A 293 -11.93 -12.74 0.92
N PRO A 294 -12.21 -11.80 1.84
CA PRO A 294 -13.15 -12.04 2.94
C PRO A 294 -14.58 -12.08 2.42
N THR A 295 -15.39 -13.03 2.89
CA THR A 295 -16.77 -13.23 2.42
C THR A 295 -17.83 -12.71 3.39
N GLU A 296 -17.45 -12.42 4.64
CA GLU A 296 -18.35 -11.91 5.67
C GLU A 296 -17.68 -10.84 6.54
N GLU A 297 -18.47 -9.92 7.11
CA GLU A 297 -17.99 -8.96 8.11
C GLU A 297 -17.96 -9.64 9.49
N PRO A 298 -16.79 -9.83 10.11
CA PRO A 298 -16.68 -10.37 11.46
C PRO A 298 -17.12 -9.32 12.50
N GLU A 299 -17.39 -9.77 13.72
CA GLU A 299 -17.67 -8.86 14.83
C GLU A 299 -16.42 -8.01 15.15
N GLY A 300 -16.54 -6.68 15.05
CA GLY A 300 -15.42 -5.76 15.26
C GLY A 300 -14.37 -5.78 14.14
N CYS A 301 -13.13 -5.38 14.44
CA CYS A 301 -11.98 -5.46 13.52
C CYS A 301 -11.04 -6.62 13.92
N GLY A 302 -11.59 -7.84 14.04
CA GLY A 302 -10.88 -8.99 14.61
C GLY A 302 -10.34 -10.01 13.61
N CYS A 303 -10.31 -9.70 12.30
CA CYS A 303 -9.81 -10.68 11.34
C CYS A 303 -8.28 -10.74 11.38
N GLN A 304 -7.74 -11.95 11.49
CA GLN A 304 -6.32 -12.21 11.48
C GLN A 304 -6.02 -13.20 10.36
N VAL A 305 -5.06 -12.85 9.51
CA VAL A 305 -4.53 -13.75 8.48
C VAL A 305 -3.13 -14.15 8.89
N LYS A 306 -2.93 -15.46 9.11
CA LYS A 306 -1.68 -16.06 9.56
C LYS A 306 -1.01 -16.79 8.42
N ALA A 307 0.27 -16.49 8.20
CA ALA A 307 1.16 -17.29 7.35
C ALA A 307 2.10 -18.10 8.26
N ILE A 308 2.30 -19.36 7.90
CA ILE A 308 3.24 -20.29 8.51
C ILE A 308 4.25 -20.67 7.43
N VAL A 309 5.54 -20.63 7.77
CA VAL A 309 6.65 -20.99 6.89
C VAL A 309 7.49 -22.08 7.52
N ASN A 310 7.77 -23.12 6.74
CA ASN A 310 8.48 -24.32 7.16
C ASN A 310 9.58 -24.66 6.14
N ASP A 311 10.75 -25.13 6.63
CA ASP A 311 11.95 -25.49 5.87
C ASP A 311 12.15 -27.03 5.73
N ASP A 312 11.12 -27.81 6.06
CA ASP A 312 11.05 -29.27 6.15
C ASP A 312 12.12 -29.92 7.06
N PHE A 313 12.70 -29.15 7.99
CA PHE A 313 13.74 -29.64 8.89
C PHE A 313 13.29 -29.68 10.37
N THR A 314 14.10 -30.32 11.22
CA THR A 314 13.77 -30.49 12.64
C THR A 314 13.63 -29.13 13.33
N GLY A 315 12.43 -28.79 13.77
CA GLY A 315 12.21 -27.53 14.46
C GLY A 315 10.74 -27.15 14.62
N ALA A 316 10.52 -25.87 14.95
CA ALA A 316 9.21 -25.24 15.03
C ALA A 316 9.04 -24.31 13.82
N ASP A 317 7.83 -24.21 13.30
CA ASP A 317 7.52 -23.33 12.18
C ASP A 317 7.67 -21.85 12.56
N SER A 318 7.98 -21.01 11.56
CA SER A 318 7.92 -19.56 11.71
C SER A 318 6.56 -19.02 11.30
N GLU A 319 6.03 -18.05 12.04
CA GLU A 319 4.71 -17.49 11.78
C GLU A 319 4.67 -15.96 11.77
N VAL A 320 3.79 -15.40 10.93
CA VAL A 320 3.47 -13.96 10.89
C VAL A 320 1.96 -13.78 10.78
N VAL A 321 1.43 -12.75 11.45
CA VAL A 321 -0.01 -12.47 11.52
C VAL A 321 -0.32 -11.06 11.04
N ALA A 322 -1.05 -10.92 9.94
CA ALA A 322 -1.62 -9.66 9.49
C ALA A 322 -2.99 -9.44 10.15
N ASN A 323 -3.20 -8.25 10.72
CA ASN A 323 -4.49 -7.86 11.29
C ASN A 323 -5.31 -7.09 10.24
N LEU A 324 -6.55 -7.51 10.00
CA LEU A 324 -7.45 -6.92 9.03
C LEU A 324 -8.73 -6.43 9.71
N CYS A 325 -9.16 -5.21 9.39
CA CYS A 325 -10.52 -4.77 9.67
C CYS A 325 -11.37 -4.97 8.42
N VAL A 326 -12.10 -6.09 8.40
CA VAL A 326 -13.05 -6.40 7.33
C VAL A 326 -14.37 -5.68 7.61
N ARG A 327 -14.88 -4.92 6.65
CA ARG A 327 -16.15 -4.18 6.76
C ARG A 327 -17.01 -4.38 5.52
N ARG A 328 -18.32 -4.52 5.71
CA ARG A 328 -19.28 -4.40 4.60
C ARG A 328 -19.52 -2.92 4.35
N SER A 329 -19.38 -2.49 3.10
CA SER A 329 -19.77 -1.13 2.71
C SER A 329 -21.28 -0.96 2.90
N GLU A 330 -21.67 0.17 3.49
CA GLU A 330 -23.08 0.59 3.60
C GLU A 330 -23.32 1.81 2.72
N PRO A 331 -24.48 1.97 2.08
CA PRO A 331 -24.77 3.16 1.29
C PRO A 331 -24.93 4.40 2.19
N PRO A 332 -24.59 5.60 1.69
CA PRO A 332 -24.88 6.84 2.38
C PRO A 332 -26.38 7.00 2.63
N VAL A 333 -26.72 7.75 3.69
CA VAL A 333 -28.10 8.10 4.05
C VAL A 333 -28.34 9.56 3.72
N LEU A 334 -29.37 9.85 2.91
CA LEU A 334 -29.78 11.22 2.60
C LEU A 334 -30.44 11.88 3.82
N GLY A 335 -30.06 13.14 4.04
CA GLY A 335 -30.64 14.02 5.05
C GLY A 335 -31.62 15.03 4.45
N THR A 336 -31.32 16.31 4.61
CA THR A 336 -32.16 17.40 4.11
C THR A 336 -32.01 17.55 2.61
N LEU A 337 -33.14 17.66 1.93
CA LEU A 337 -33.24 17.88 0.48
C LEU A 337 -34.05 19.17 0.27
N SER A 338 -33.50 20.13 -0.47
CA SER A 338 -34.19 21.40 -0.74
C SER A 338 -33.89 21.94 -2.13
N GLN A 339 -34.84 22.70 -2.67
CA GLN A 339 -34.70 23.45 -3.91
C GLN A 339 -35.21 24.88 -3.71
N SER A 340 -34.56 25.87 -4.31
CA SER A 340 -34.89 27.29 -4.09
C SER A 340 -36.25 27.71 -4.67
N ALA A 341 -36.74 27.00 -5.68
CA ALA A 341 -38.05 27.22 -6.30
C ALA A 341 -38.62 25.89 -6.83
N PRO A 342 -39.94 25.67 -6.77
CA PRO A 342 -40.59 24.48 -7.32
C PRO A 342 -40.78 24.54 -8.84
N SER A 343 -40.77 25.76 -9.40
CA SER A 343 -40.97 26.02 -10.82
C SER A 343 -39.93 26.99 -11.34
N ALA A 344 -39.72 26.95 -12.66
CA ALA A 344 -38.78 27.84 -13.34
C ALA A 344 -39.28 28.25 -14.73
N ARG A 345 -38.74 29.38 -15.19
CA ARG A 345 -38.81 29.87 -16.56
C ARG A 345 -37.44 29.90 -17.21
N ALA A 346 -37.42 30.16 -18.51
CA ALA A 346 -36.19 30.23 -19.28
C ALA A 346 -35.23 31.30 -18.73
N GLY A 347 -34.01 30.93 -18.34
CA GLY A 347 -32.98 31.80 -17.76
C GLY A 347 -33.15 32.08 -16.26
N GLU A 348 -34.11 31.46 -15.57
CA GLU A 348 -34.17 31.48 -14.11
C GLU A 348 -33.24 30.41 -13.51
N LEU A 349 -32.68 30.69 -12.34
CA LEU A 349 -31.81 29.77 -11.61
C LEU A 349 -32.58 29.06 -10.51
N VAL A 350 -32.43 27.73 -10.46
CA VAL A 350 -32.88 26.91 -9.34
C VAL A 350 -31.65 26.31 -8.67
N THR A 351 -31.53 26.50 -7.36
CA THR A 351 -30.45 25.92 -6.55
C THR A 351 -31.00 24.71 -5.80
N PHE A 352 -30.33 23.57 -5.95
CA PHE A 352 -30.62 22.34 -5.21
C PHE A 352 -29.58 22.11 -4.13
N THR A 353 -30.00 21.63 -2.97
CA THR A 353 -29.12 21.24 -1.87
C THR A 353 -29.54 19.88 -1.35
N ALA A 354 -28.54 19.03 -1.11
CA ALA A 354 -28.70 17.73 -0.47
C ALA A 354 -27.66 17.58 0.64
N THR A 355 -28.07 17.11 1.81
CA THR A 355 -27.16 16.64 2.84
C THR A 355 -27.17 15.12 2.89
N ALA A 356 -26.07 14.52 3.34
CA ALA A 356 -25.97 13.08 3.51
C ALA A 356 -24.95 12.73 4.61
N THR A 357 -25.11 11.55 5.19
CA THR A 357 -24.19 10.98 6.18
C THR A 357 -23.86 9.55 5.80
N ASP A 358 -22.60 9.15 5.98
CA ASP A 358 -22.20 7.75 5.84
C ASP A 358 -22.29 7.02 7.19
N PRO A 359 -23.01 5.88 7.30
CA PRO A 359 -23.11 5.12 8.55
C PRO A 359 -21.77 4.66 9.14
N ARG A 360 -20.73 4.53 8.29
CA ARG A 360 -19.39 4.11 8.67
C ARG A 360 -18.41 5.29 8.74
N GLY A 361 -18.88 6.52 8.54
CA GLY A 361 -18.06 7.74 8.61
C GLY A 361 -17.14 7.93 7.41
N GLU A 362 -17.40 7.25 6.29
CA GLU A 362 -16.59 7.38 5.08
C GLU A 362 -16.80 8.75 4.40
N PRO A 363 -15.79 9.31 3.73
CA PRO A 363 -15.94 10.52 2.92
C PRO A 363 -16.98 10.34 1.81
N LEU A 364 -17.80 11.38 1.56
CA LEU A 364 -18.85 11.38 0.56
C LEU A 364 -18.52 12.28 -0.64
N THR A 365 -18.95 11.85 -1.82
CA THR A 365 -18.90 12.61 -3.07
C THR A 365 -20.32 12.82 -3.61
N PHE A 366 -20.65 14.05 -3.99
CA PHE A 366 -21.95 14.42 -4.57
C PHE A 366 -21.78 14.68 -6.06
N THR A 367 -22.47 13.90 -6.89
CA THR A 367 -22.53 14.12 -8.34
C THR A 367 -23.94 14.50 -8.75
N TRP A 368 -24.04 15.48 -9.64
CA TRP A 368 -25.32 16.05 -10.06
C TRP A 368 -25.47 15.91 -11.57
N THR A 369 -26.65 15.48 -12.01
CA THR A 369 -27.00 15.35 -13.41
C THR A 369 -28.37 15.95 -13.66
N SER A 370 -28.68 16.30 -14.91
CA SER A 370 -30.00 16.81 -15.27
C SER A 370 -30.49 16.17 -16.56
N SER A 371 -31.81 15.97 -16.66
CA SER A 371 -32.45 15.45 -17.87
C SER A 371 -32.66 16.52 -18.96
N ALA A 372 -32.69 17.80 -18.59
CA ALA A 372 -32.83 18.95 -19.48
C ALA A 372 -32.31 20.22 -18.82
N GLY A 373 -31.83 21.20 -19.59
CA GLY A 373 -31.12 22.35 -19.05
C GLY A 373 -29.68 22.03 -18.63
N ALA A 374 -29.01 23.03 -18.09
CA ALA A 374 -27.62 22.95 -17.67
C ALA A 374 -27.52 22.93 -16.14
N VAL A 375 -26.70 22.01 -15.63
CA VAL A 375 -26.30 21.96 -14.23
C VAL A 375 -24.90 22.56 -14.07
N GLY A 376 -24.69 23.31 -12.99
CA GLY A 376 -23.44 24.02 -12.73
C GLY A 376 -22.40 23.15 -12.02
N THR A 377 -21.30 23.79 -11.63
CA THR A 377 -20.31 23.14 -10.76
C THR A 377 -20.89 22.95 -9.36
N ALA A 378 -20.89 21.72 -8.88
CA ALA A 378 -21.31 21.41 -7.52
C ALA A 378 -20.32 21.99 -6.51
N VAL A 379 -20.84 22.50 -5.40
CA VAL A 379 -20.06 23.01 -4.25
C VAL A 379 -20.52 22.29 -2.98
N GLY A 380 -19.62 22.05 -2.04
CA GLY A 380 -19.95 21.29 -0.84
C GLY A 380 -18.81 21.17 0.15
N ASP A 381 -19.10 20.55 1.29
CA ASP A 381 -18.18 20.37 2.42
C ASP A 381 -17.93 18.89 2.79
N GLY A 382 -18.38 17.96 1.93
CA GLY A 382 -18.30 16.52 2.16
C GLY A 382 -19.47 15.93 2.93
N THR A 383 -20.37 16.75 3.47
CA THR A 383 -21.65 16.32 4.07
C THR A 383 -22.86 17.00 3.45
N THR A 384 -22.62 18.15 2.81
CA THR A 384 -23.61 18.92 2.05
C THR A 384 -23.09 19.12 0.62
N GLY A 385 -23.96 18.92 -0.36
CA GLY A 385 -23.72 19.26 -1.76
C GLY A 385 -24.81 20.21 -2.26
N THR A 386 -24.40 21.25 -2.98
CA THR A 386 -25.27 22.25 -3.59
C THR A 386 -24.91 22.44 -5.05
N VAL A 387 -25.93 22.59 -5.91
CA VAL A 387 -25.72 22.88 -7.33
C VAL A 387 -26.78 23.84 -7.86
N ALA A 388 -26.39 24.67 -8.83
CA ALA A 388 -27.34 25.49 -9.59
C ALA A 388 -27.76 24.79 -10.87
N TRP A 389 -28.96 25.10 -11.35
CA TRP A 389 -29.52 24.63 -12.61
C TRP A 389 -30.28 25.75 -13.32
N THR A 390 -30.26 25.73 -14.65
CA THR A 390 -31.09 26.61 -15.48
C THR A 390 -31.30 26.02 -16.88
N GLU A 391 -32.44 26.29 -17.49
CA GLU A 391 -32.67 26.12 -18.94
C GLU A 391 -32.87 27.52 -19.51
N LEU A 392 -32.21 27.87 -20.63
CA LEU A 392 -32.21 29.24 -21.16
C LEU A 392 -33.22 29.41 -22.30
N SER A 393 -33.67 28.33 -22.91
CA SER A 393 -34.49 28.33 -24.11
C SER A 393 -35.89 27.78 -23.82
N CYS A 394 -36.44 26.97 -24.73
CA CYS A 394 -37.68 26.25 -24.53
C CYS A 394 -37.40 24.83 -24.04
N LEU A 395 -38.45 24.12 -23.62
CA LEU A 395 -38.40 22.68 -23.40
C LEU A 395 -39.36 21.94 -24.33
N PRO A 396 -39.04 20.72 -24.78
CA PRO A 396 -40.00 19.87 -25.48
C PRO A 396 -41.31 19.70 -24.69
N ALA A 397 -42.41 19.47 -25.41
CA ALA A 397 -43.75 19.48 -24.82
C ALA A 397 -43.97 18.39 -23.75
N ASP A 398 -43.25 17.28 -23.86
CA ASP A 398 -43.33 16.09 -23.02
C ASP A 398 -42.21 16.00 -21.97
N VAL A 399 -41.32 16.99 -21.91
CA VAL A 399 -40.18 17.00 -20.98
C VAL A 399 -40.51 17.82 -19.73
N THR A 400 -40.47 17.17 -18.57
CA THR A 400 -40.39 17.85 -17.26
C THR A 400 -38.96 17.73 -16.76
N PRO A 401 -38.24 18.85 -16.54
CA PRO A 401 -36.85 18.79 -16.09
C PRO A 401 -36.73 18.11 -14.73
N THR A 402 -35.69 17.29 -14.64
CA THR A 402 -35.27 16.67 -13.40
C THR A 402 -33.80 16.92 -13.17
N VAL A 403 -33.44 17.01 -11.89
CA VAL A 403 -32.05 17.10 -11.44
C VAL A 403 -31.82 15.98 -10.43
N GLU A 404 -30.91 15.06 -10.75
CA GLU A 404 -30.59 13.92 -9.89
C GLU A 404 -29.27 14.16 -9.17
N VAL A 405 -29.27 13.97 -7.85
CA VAL A 405 -28.07 13.84 -7.03
C VAL A 405 -27.77 12.37 -6.79
N THR A 406 -26.53 11.97 -7.03
CA THR A 406 -25.96 10.69 -6.59
C THR A 406 -24.90 10.98 -5.54
N VAL A 407 -25.09 10.44 -4.33
CA VAL A 407 -24.13 10.52 -3.24
C VAL A 407 -23.43 9.17 -3.11
N THR A 408 -22.10 9.17 -3.21
CA THR A 408 -21.27 7.95 -3.19
C THR A 408 -20.23 8.05 -2.10
N ASN A 409 -20.03 7.00 -1.31
CA ASN A 409 -18.95 6.94 -0.32
C ASN A 409 -17.63 6.43 -0.92
N ALA A 410 -16.55 6.48 -0.14
CA ALA A 410 -15.22 6.04 -0.56
C ALA A 410 -15.16 4.56 -0.99
N SER A 411 -15.98 3.71 -0.37
CA SER A 411 -16.15 2.29 -0.74
C SER A 411 -17.02 2.06 -1.99
N GLY A 412 -17.57 3.11 -2.61
CA GLY A 412 -18.30 3.06 -3.87
C GLY A 412 -19.80 2.77 -3.76
N SER A 413 -20.35 2.60 -2.55
CA SER A 413 -21.80 2.49 -2.36
C SER A 413 -22.47 3.84 -2.55
N SER A 414 -23.69 3.84 -3.10
CA SER A 414 -24.37 5.08 -3.48
C SER A 414 -25.87 5.10 -3.17
N VAL A 415 -26.39 6.30 -2.93
CA VAL A 415 -27.82 6.62 -2.86
C VAL A 415 -28.14 7.75 -3.84
N ARG A 416 -29.36 7.78 -4.38
CA ARG A 416 -29.80 8.79 -5.35
C ARG A 416 -31.11 9.46 -4.95
N HIS A 417 -31.28 10.71 -5.35
CA HIS A 417 -32.55 11.43 -5.27
C HIS A 417 -32.74 12.31 -6.49
N THR A 418 -33.98 12.37 -6.98
CA THR A 418 -34.36 13.15 -8.16
C THR A 418 -35.29 14.28 -7.76
N PHE A 419 -34.85 15.51 -7.98
CA PHE A 419 -35.68 16.70 -7.92
C PHE A 419 -36.43 16.90 -9.25
N THR A 420 -37.63 17.47 -9.18
CA THR A 420 -38.44 17.81 -10.35
C THR A 420 -38.69 19.31 -10.36
N VAL A 421 -38.51 19.95 -11.52
CA VAL A 421 -38.80 21.38 -11.71
C VAL A 421 -40.03 21.53 -12.59
N GLU A 422 -41.04 22.21 -12.10
CA GLU A 422 -42.20 22.57 -12.91
C GLU A 422 -41.81 23.65 -13.94
N TRP A 423 -41.97 23.35 -15.22
CA TRP A 423 -41.68 24.32 -16.29
C TRP A 423 -42.90 25.19 -16.61
N THR A 424 -42.76 26.50 -16.44
CA THR A 424 -43.86 27.47 -16.59
C THR A 424 -43.66 28.46 -17.75
N ASP A 425 -42.68 28.22 -18.61
CA ASP A 425 -42.42 29.03 -19.81
C ASP A 425 -42.84 28.30 -21.10
N ARG A 426 -42.54 28.91 -22.24
CA ARG A 426 -42.81 28.37 -23.58
C ARG A 426 -42.27 26.94 -23.75
N ARG A 427 -43.05 26.11 -24.43
CA ARG A 427 -42.63 24.81 -24.97
C ARG A 427 -42.06 24.98 -26.38
N CYS A 428 -41.10 24.13 -26.75
CA CYS A 428 -40.55 24.14 -28.10
C CYS A 428 -41.63 23.77 -29.12
N GLY A 429 -41.63 24.45 -30.26
CA GLY A 429 -42.49 24.10 -31.39
C GLY A 429 -41.85 23.02 -32.27
N ALA A 430 -42.49 22.70 -33.40
CA ALA A 430 -42.10 21.56 -34.23
C ALA A 430 -40.74 21.72 -34.94
N LEU A 431 -40.24 22.95 -35.08
CA LEU A 431 -39.03 23.28 -35.84
C LEU A 431 -37.78 23.49 -34.97
N ALA A 432 -37.92 23.48 -33.65
CA ALA A 432 -36.83 23.70 -32.70
C ALA A 432 -36.85 22.71 -31.54
N GLY A 433 -35.68 22.31 -31.08
CA GLY A 433 -35.50 21.63 -29.79
C GLY A 433 -34.99 22.59 -28.72
N ALA A 434 -34.88 22.13 -27.47
CA ALA A 434 -34.16 22.87 -26.45
C ALA A 434 -32.70 23.05 -26.89
N CYS A 435 -32.17 24.27 -26.75
CA CYS A 435 -30.76 24.52 -26.99
C CYS A 435 -29.93 23.80 -25.91
N ALA A 436 -28.82 23.20 -26.30
CA ALA A 436 -27.92 22.53 -25.36
C ALA A 436 -26.89 23.50 -24.80
N PHE A 437 -26.79 23.58 -23.47
CA PHE A 437 -25.85 24.45 -22.77
C PHE A 437 -25.01 23.69 -21.76
N THR A 438 -23.80 24.20 -21.51
CA THR A 438 -23.02 23.88 -20.31
C THR A 438 -23.05 25.08 -19.36
N MET A 439 -22.94 24.81 -18.05
CA MET A 439 -22.90 25.86 -17.03
C MET A 439 -21.67 25.73 -16.15
N ALA A 440 -21.00 26.86 -15.96
CA ALA A 440 -19.93 27.07 -14.99
C ALA A 440 -20.31 28.24 -14.07
N GLN A 441 -19.42 28.61 -13.15
CA GLN A 441 -19.67 29.71 -12.23
C GLN A 441 -19.91 31.04 -12.99
N ALA A 442 -21.15 31.55 -12.94
CA ALA A 442 -21.60 32.77 -13.62
C ALA A 442 -21.38 32.80 -15.15
N GLN A 443 -21.32 31.63 -15.79
CA GLN A 443 -21.20 31.50 -17.24
C GLN A 443 -22.04 30.33 -17.76
N VAL A 444 -22.70 30.56 -18.89
CA VAL A 444 -23.41 29.56 -19.68
C VAL A 444 -22.82 29.56 -21.08
N ALA A 445 -22.51 28.38 -21.61
CA ALA A 445 -21.91 28.24 -22.92
C ALA A 445 -22.78 27.37 -23.83
N LEU A 446 -23.00 27.82 -25.06
CA LEU A 446 -23.72 27.08 -26.08
C LEU A 446 -22.87 25.90 -26.58
N SER A 447 -23.43 24.69 -26.55
CA SER A 447 -22.69 23.46 -26.83
C SER A 447 -22.67 23.07 -28.32
N THR A 448 -23.61 23.59 -29.10
CA THR A 448 -23.76 23.34 -30.55
C THR A 448 -24.58 24.45 -31.18
N ASP A 449 -24.56 24.56 -32.52
CA ASP A 449 -25.50 25.43 -33.23
C ASP A 449 -26.95 25.12 -32.80
N CYS A 450 -27.71 26.18 -32.50
CA CYS A 450 -29.08 26.07 -32.03
C CYS A 450 -30.05 26.82 -32.94
N VAL A 451 -31.21 26.21 -33.16
CA VAL A 451 -32.36 26.84 -33.79
C VAL A 451 -33.39 27.12 -32.70
N THR A 452 -33.91 28.35 -32.65
CA THR A 452 -34.91 28.76 -31.65
C THR A 452 -36.11 29.44 -32.29
N GLN A 453 -37.30 29.16 -31.75
CA GLN A 453 -38.55 29.81 -32.15
C GLN A 453 -38.95 30.96 -31.23
N GLY A 454 -38.15 31.23 -30.19
CA GLY A 454 -38.35 32.36 -29.28
C GLY A 454 -37.05 32.84 -28.62
N PRO A 455 -37.17 33.76 -27.66
CA PRO A 455 -36.02 34.28 -26.95
C PRO A 455 -35.30 33.23 -26.12
N VAL A 456 -33.97 33.28 -26.16
CA VAL A 456 -33.09 32.59 -25.21
C VAL A 456 -32.65 33.60 -24.15
N PHE A 457 -32.82 33.20 -22.90
CA PHE A 457 -32.73 34.08 -21.75
C PHE A 457 -31.45 33.83 -20.95
N ILE A 458 -30.66 34.88 -20.77
CA ILE A 458 -29.41 34.88 -20.01
C ILE A 458 -29.76 35.09 -18.52
N PRO A 459 -29.34 34.18 -17.62
CA PRO A 459 -29.56 34.36 -16.19
C PRO A 459 -28.93 35.64 -15.64
N ASP A 460 -29.48 36.16 -14.55
CA ASP A 460 -28.95 37.37 -13.91
C ASP A 460 -27.50 37.17 -13.44
N GLY A 461 -26.61 38.09 -13.81
CA GLY A 461 -25.19 38.03 -13.48
C GLY A 461 -24.36 37.14 -14.38
N PHE A 462 -24.96 36.47 -15.38
CA PHE A 462 -24.25 35.49 -16.21
C PHE A 462 -23.64 36.09 -17.48
N THR A 463 -22.56 35.45 -17.93
CA THR A 463 -22.04 35.60 -19.28
C THR A 463 -22.58 34.46 -20.15
N PHE A 464 -23.25 34.81 -21.24
CA PHE A 464 -23.55 33.91 -22.33
C PHE A 464 -22.36 33.86 -23.29
N ASP A 465 -21.79 32.67 -23.46
CA ASP A 465 -20.71 32.39 -24.40
C ASP A 465 -21.23 31.50 -25.52
N GLY A 466 -21.26 31.99 -26.75
CA GLY A 466 -21.67 31.17 -27.89
C GLY A 466 -20.68 30.06 -28.21
N ALA A 467 -19.46 30.10 -27.67
CA ALA A 467 -18.37 29.19 -28.04
C ALA A 467 -18.20 29.06 -29.57
N THR A 468 -18.40 30.17 -30.29
CA THR A 468 -18.40 30.31 -31.76
C THR A 468 -19.57 29.67 -32.50
N HIS A 469 -20.52 29.06 -31.79
CA HIS A 469 -21.73 28.49 -32.38
C HIS A 469 -22.74 29.56 -32.83
N THR A 470 -23.67 29.12 -33.67
CA THR A 470 -24.73 29.93 -34.27
C THR A 470 -26.06 29.71 -33.57
N MET A 471 -26.76 30.80 -33.27
CA MET A 471 -28.15 30.82 -32.85
C MET A 471 -29.00 31.37 -33.99
N THR A 472 -29.88 30.52 -34.52
CA THR A 472 -30.77 30.87 -35.64
C THR A 472 -32.20 31.01 -35.14
N ALA A 473 -32.74 32.22 -35.22
CA ALA A 473 -34.16 32.46 -35.05
C ALA A 473 -34.94 31.96 -36.27
N VAL A 474 -35.96 31.15 -36.03
CA VAL A 474 -36.90 30.67 -37.04
C VAL A 474 -38.32 30.80 -36.52
N GLU A 475 -39.28 30.61 -37.40
CA GLU A 475 -40.68 30.52 -37.04
C GLU A 475 -41.35 29.36 -37.77
N ASP A 476 -42.46 28.88 -37.23
CA ASP A 476 -43.33 27.93 -37.91
C ASP A 476 -44.55 28.66 -38.49
N ALA A 477 -44.32 29.32 -39.62
CA ALA A 477 -45.36 30.04 -40.35
C ALA A 477 -46.52 29.10 -40.77
N ALA A 478 -46.25 27.79 -40.94
CA ALA A 478 -47.28 26.80 -41.28
C ALA A 478 -48.20 26.50 -40.08
N ALA A 479 -47.67 26.59 -38.86
CA ALA A 479 -48.45 26.58 -37.62
C ALA A 479 -49.11 27.94 -37.28
N GLY A 480 -48.88 28.97 -38.10
CA GLY A 480 -49.37 30.32 -37.85
C GLY A 480 -48.61 31.07 -36.76
N GLU A 481 -47.40 30.61 -36.41
CA GLU A 481 -46.51 31.26 -35.47
C GLU A 481 -45.55 32.21 -36.20
N HIS A 482 -45.20 33.33 -35.58
CA HIS A 482 -44.10 34.19 -36.02
C HIS A 482 -43.13 34.47 -34.87
N PHE A 483 -41.87 34.76 -35.19
CA PHE A 483 -40.85 34.98 -34.17
C PHE A 483 -41.06 36.32 -33.45
N GLN A 484 -41.20 36.28 -32.13
CA GLN A 484 -41.41 37.48 -31.30
C GLN A 484 -40.28 37.69 -30.29
N GLY A 485 -39.72 38.90 -30.30
CA GLY A 485 -38.74 39.39 -29.35
C GLY A 485 -37.31 39.31 -29.85
N ALA A 486 -36.38 39.15 -28.90
CA ALA A 486 -34.95 39.06 -29.18
C ALA A 486 -34.50 37.61 -29.27
N VAL A 487 -33.49 37.30 -30.08
CA VAL A 487 -32.87 35.97 -30.07
C VAL A 487 -32.18 35.71 -28.73
N LEU A 488 -31.42 36.69 -28.23
CA LEU A 488 -30.83 36.67 -26.89
C LEU A 488 -31.35 37.84 -26.04
N ARG A 489 -31.73 37.54 -24.79
CA ARG A 489 -32.28 38.53 -23.84
C ARG A 489 -31.83 38.27 -22.41
N ASN A 490 -31.58 39.30 -21.62
CA ASN A 490 -31.32 39.17 -20.18
C ASN A 490 -32.60 38.92 -19.37
N ARG A 491 -32.52 38.14 -18.28
CA ARG A 491 -33.58 38.08 -17.25
C ARG A 491 -33.39 39.11 -16.15
N GLY A 492 -32.15 39.35 -15.74
CA GLY A 492 -31.84 40.22 -14.61
C GLY A 492 -31.13 41.50 -14.99
N THR A 493 -30.47 42.12 -14.01
CA THR A 493 -29.86 43.45 -14.13
C THR A 493 -28.42 43.42 -14.60
N VAL A 494 -27.82 42.24 -14.76
CA VAL A 494 -26.48 42.07 -15.31
C VAL A 494 -26.47 40.94 -16.32
N ALA A 495 -25.95 41.18 -17.52
CA ALA A 495 -25.76 40.14 -18.52
C ALA A 495 -24.61 40.49 -19.48
N ARG A 496 -23.86 39.47 -19.89
CA ARG A 496 -22.83 39.60 -20.94
C ARG A 496 -23.09 38.60 -22.06
N VAL A 497 -22.76 38.97 -23.28
CA VAL A 497 -22.84 38.11 -24.47
C VAL A 497 -21.51 38.15 -25.18
N ARG A 498 -20.97 36.99 -25.55
CA ARG A 498 -19.75 36.90 -26.36
C ARG A 498 -19.69 35.69 -27.28
N ASN A 499 -18.83 35.77 -28.29
CA ASN A 499 -18.43 34.65 -29.16
C ASN A 499 -19.62 33.86 -29.73
N VAL A 500 -20.71 34.52 -30.11
CA VAL A 500 -21.88 33.87 -30.71
C VAL A 500 -22.13 34.45 -32.11
N THR A 501 -22.69 33.65 -33.01
CA THR A 501 -23.32 34.17 -34.23
C THR A 501 -24.82 34.14 -34.04
N VAL A 502 -25.50 35.30 -34.11
CA VAL A 502 -26.96 35.40 -34.05
C VAL A 502 -27.49 35.69 -35.45
N THR A 503 -28.45 34.91 -35.92
CA THR A 503 -29.05 35.09 -37.24
C THR A 503 -30.54 34.76 -37.23
N ALA A 504 -31.24 35.12 -38.29
CA ALA A 504 -32.65 34.78 -38.49
C ALA A 504 -32.87 34.20 -39.89
N ARG A 505 -33.84 33.28 -40.01
CA ARG A 505 -34.19 32.65 -41.29
C ARG A 505 -35.69 32.49 -41.43
N ASN A 506 -36.18 32.78 -42.64
CA ASN A 506 -37.58 32.57 -43.06
C ASN A 506 -38.61 33.24 -42.13
N LEU A 507 -38.32 34.44 -41.61
CA LEU A 507 -39.28 35.18 -40.79
C LEU A 507 -40.34 35.89 -41.64
N SER A 508 -41.60 35.81 -41.22
CA SER A 508 -42.76 36.42 -41.86
C SER A 508 -42.73 37.94 -41.75
N ASP A 509 -43.40 38.59 -42.70
CA ASP A 509 -43.56 40.06 -42.76
C ASP A 509 -44.65 40.53 -41.79
N VAL A 510 -44.39 40.41 -40.48
CA VAL A 510 -45.32 40.78 -39.40
C VAL A 510 -44.62 41.80 -38.50
N CYS A 511 -45.23 42.99 -38.38
CA CYS A 511 -44.68 44.05 -37.55
C CYS A 511 -45.18 43.92 -36.11
N ASP A 512 -44.26 43.71 -35.17
CA ASP A 512 -44.55 43.69 -33.74
C ASP A 512 -44.34 45.08 -33.06
N ALA A 513 -44.52 45.12 -31.74
CA ALA A 513 -44.28 46.31 -30.94
C ALA A 513 -43.71 45.95 -29.56
N GLY A 514 -43.12 46.94 -28.89
CA GLY A 514 -42.64 46.79 -27.51
C GLY A 514 -41.63 45.65 -27.34
N ALA A 515 -41.90 44.74 -26.40
CA ALA A 515 -41.04 43.61 -26.10
C ALA A 515 -41.01 42.54 -27.20
N ALA A 516 -41.98 42.53 -28.12
CA ALA A 516 -42.12 41.53 -29.18
C ALA A 516 -41.34 41.88 -30.47
N ARG A 517 -40.78 43.09 -30.59
CA ARG A 517 -40.02 43.45 -31.80
C ARG A 517 -38.83 42.53 -32.03
N LEU A 518 -38.61 42.17 -33.29
CA LEU A 518 -37.44 41.40 -33.73
C LEU A 518 -36.12 42.11 -33.37
N ARG A 519 -35.29 41.43 -32.58
CA ARG A 519 -33.95 41.88 -32.17
C ARG A 519 -32.97 40.72 -32.21
N GLY A 520 -31.70 41.01 -32.47
CA GLY A 520 -30.64 40.00 -32.35
C GLY A 520 -30.36 39.77 -30.87
N ILE A 521 -29.76 40.77 -30.24
CA ILE A 521 -29.41 40.77 -28.83
C ILE A 521 -30.07 41.97 -28.15
N PHE A 522 -30.80 41.73 -27.07
CA PHE A 522 -31.49 42.77 -26.33
C PHE A 522 -31.09 42.77 -24.85
N LEU A 523 -30.47 43.87 -24.42
CA LEU A 523 -30.19 44.15 -23.01
C LEU A 523 -31.17 45.21 -22.49
N GLU A 524 -32.12 44.79 -21.66
CA GLU A 524 -33.14 45.65 -21.06
C GLU A 524 -32.85 45.88 -19.58
N GLY A 525 -32.58 47.13 -19.21
CA GLY A 525 -32.32 47.51 -17.81
C GLY A 525 -31.07 46.86 -17.22
N ALA A 526 -30.17 46.32 -18.04
CA ALA A 526 -29.01 45.56 -17.58
C ALA A 526 -27.69 46.28 -17.85
N SER A 527 -26.75 46.12 -16.91
CA SER A 527 -25.32 46.41 -17.13
C SER A 527 -24.60 45.18 -17.69
N GLY A 528 -23.45 45.40 -18.32
CA GLY A 528 -22.61 44.31 -18.84
C GLY A 528 -22.06 44.62 -20.23
N GLY A 529 -22.23 43.72 -21.19
CA GLY A 529 -21.69 43.95 -22.52
C GLY A 529 -22.01 42.91 -23.57
N VAL A 530 -21.84 43.30 -24.83
CA VAL A 530 -21.93 42.46 -26.01
C VAL A 530 -20.61 42.60 -26.76
N GLU A 531 -19.79 41.56 -26.72
CA GLU A 531 -18.44 41.60 -27.27
C GLU A 531 -18.17 40.44 -28.22
N ASP A 532 -17.30 40.64 -29.22
CA ASP A 532 -16.78 39.56 -30.07
C ASP A 532 -17.89 38.68 -30.70
N THR A 533 -19.00 39.32 -31.09
CA THR A 533 -20.22 38.64 -31.55
C THR A 533 -20.55 39.01 -32.99
N VAL A 534 -21.14 38.07 -33.73
CA VAL A 534 -21.67 38.31 -35.07
C VAL A 534 -23.19 38.35 -34.99
N VAL A 535 -23.82 39.37 -35.57
CA VAL A 535 -25.27 39.38 -35.81
C VAL A 535 -25.50 39.59 -37.30
N ALA A 536 -26.06 38.59 -37.97
CA ALA A 536 -26.18 38.56 -39.43
C ALA A 536 -27.60 38.22 -39.89
N ASP A 537 -28.05 38.83 -40.98
CA ASP A 537 -29.31 38.49 -41.67
C ASP A 537 -30.54 38.59 -40.76
N LEU A 538 -30.55 39.59 -39.87
CA LEU A 538 -31.65 39.83 -38.93
C LEU A 538 -32.75 40.66 -39.59
N HIS A 539 -33.49 40.02 -40.49
CA HIS A 539 -34.54 40.66 -41.28
C HIS A 539 -35.72 39.73 -41.56
N GLN A 540 -36.90 40.32 -41.77
CA GLN A 540 -38.11 39.63 -42.22
C GLN A 540 -38.22 39.68 -43.75
N LYS A 541 -38.89 38.69 -44.34
CA LYS A 541 -39.21 38.64 -45.79
C LYS A 541 -37.99 38.88 -46.69
N GLU A 542 -36.87 38.21 -46.39
CA GLU A 542 -35.63 38.30 -47.18
C GLU A 542 -35.15 39.76 -47.37
N ASN A 543 -35.15 40.54 -46.28
CA ASN A 543 -34.77 41.95 -46.27
C ASN A 543 -35.67 42.90 -47.09
N ARG A 544 -36.94 42.53 -47.31
CA ARG A 544 -37.92 43.35 -48.05
C ARG A 544 -39.07 43.87 -47.19
N SER A 545 -39.03 43.64 -45.88
CA SER A 545 -40.07 44.10 -44.95
C SER A 545 -39.97 45.61 -44.67
N GLY A 546 -41.13 46.26 -44.51
CA GLY A 546 -41.23 47.66 -44.08
C GLY A 546 -41.29 47.86 -42.56
N CYS A 547 -41.28 46.77 -41.79
CA CYS A 547 -41.40 46.82 -40.33
C CYS A 547 -40.21 47.55 -39.71
N GLN A 548 -40.48 48.30 -38.64
CA GLN A 548 -39.46 49.10 -37.94
C GLN A 548 -38.75 48.27 -36.86
N GLU A 549 -38.26 47.10 -37.27
CA GLU A 549 -37.69 46.04 -36.42
C GLU A 549 -36.50 45.36 -37.11
N GLY A 550 -35.86 44.41 -36.44
CA GLY A 550 -34.60 43.84 -36.89
C GLY A 550 -33.44 44.75 -36.52
N VAL A 551 -33.32 45.07 -35.23
CA VAL A 551 -32.15 45.73 -34.66
C VAL A 551 -31.15 44.67 -34.20
N ALA A 552 -29.91 44.72 -34.68
CA ALA A 552 -28.92 43.70 -34.39
C ALA A 552 -28.55 43.64 -32.89
N ILE A 553 -28.18 44.77 -32.29
CA ILE A 553 -27.96 44.91 -30.85
C ILE A 553 -28.77 46.08 -30.32
N GLU A 554 -29.63 45.83 -29.34
CA GLU A 554 -30.45 46.85 -28.69
C GLU A 554 -30.17 46.87 -27.18
N VAL A 555 -29.93 48.06 -26.64
CA VAL A 555 -29.72 48.31 -25.21
C VAL A 555 -30.71 49.39 -24.79
N ARG A 556 -31.59 49.06 -23.84
CA ARG A 556 -32.59 50.02 -23.33
C ARG A 556 -32.59 50.12 -21.83
N ASN A 557 -32.71 51.34 -21.31
CA ASN A 557 -32.99 51.60 -19.91
C ASN A 557 -33.90 52.83 -19.74
N GLU A 558 -35.16 52.67 -20.16
CA GLU A 558 -36.13 53.77 -20.30
C GLU A 558 -37.18 53.82 -19.18
N ALA A 559 -37.11 52.91 -18.20
CA ALA A 559 -38.03 52.91 -17.07
C ALA A 559 -37.91 54.23 -16.28
N ALA A 560 -39.06 54.81 -15.93
CA ALA A 560 -39.11 56.06 -15.18
C ALA A 560 -38.38 55.89 -13.83
N GLY A 561 -37.39 56.75 -13.57
CA GLY A 561 -36.59 56.69 -12.34
C GLY A 561 -35.46 55.65 -12.33
N ALA A 562 -35.19 54.97 -13.45
CA ALA A 562 -34.12 53.98 -13.50
C ALA A 562 -32.73 54.58 -13.21
N SER A 563 -31.91 53.87 -12.44
CA SER A 563 -30.48 54.16 -12.29
C SER A 563 -29.77 53.96 -13.63
N ALA A 564 -28.70 54.72 -13.90
CA ALA A 564 -27.93 54.54 -15.12
C ALA A 564 -27.25 53.16 -15.12
N VAL A 565 -27.29 52.47 -16.25
CA VAL A 565 -26.59 51.19 -16.48
C VAL A 565 -25.39 51.40 -17.39
N SER A 566 -24.33 50.60 -17.20
CA SER A 566 -23.13 50.66 -18.05
C SER A 566 -23.06 49.44 -18.95
N VAL A 567 -22.93 49.67 -20.26
CA VAL A 567 -22.88 48.59 -21.26
C VAL A 567 -21.75 48.82 -22.25
N ASP A 568 -20.93 47.79 -22.43
CA ASP A 568 -19.87 47.78 -23.44
C ASP A 568 -20.33 47.00 -24.68
N VAL A 569 -20.31 47.63 -25.86
CA VAL A 569 -20.60 47.00 -27.16
C VAL A 569 -19.34 47.07 -27.98
N ARG A 570 -18.55 45.98 -28.01
CA ARG A 570 -17.20 46.00 -28.59
C ARG A 570 -16.94 44.88 -29.59
N ARG A 571 -16.18 45.18 -30.65
CA ARG A 571 -15.63 44.15 -31.56
C ARG A 571 -16.69 43.24 -32.20
N ASN A 572 -17.89 43.76 -32.43
CA ASN A 572 -18.97 43.01 -33.05
C ASN A 572 -19.00 43.20 -34.58
N ARG A 573 -19.49 42.21 -35.32
CA ARG A 573 -19.78 42.31 -36.75
C ARG A 573 -21.30 42.20 -36.97
N LEU A 574 -21.93 43.30 -37.37
CA LEU A 574 -23.38 43.42 -37.51
C LEU A 574 -23.71 43.66 -38.98
N THR A 575 -24.30 42.67 -39.65
CA THR A 575 -24.55 42.73 -41.10
C THR A 575 -25.98 42.34 -41.47
N GLY A 576 -26.56 42.95 -42.50
CA GLY A 576 -27.87 42.53 -43.04
C GLY A 576 -29.03 42.64 -42.03
N TYR A 577 -28.97 43.63 -41.13
CA TYR A 577 -30.07 43.94 -40.21
C TYR A 577 -31.12 44.81 -40.90
N GLN A 578 -32.41 44.63 -40.58
CA GLN A 578 -33.49 45.37 -41.25
C GLN A 578 -33.62 46.84 -40.81
N LYS A 579 -33.44 47.14 -39.51
CA LYS A 579 -33.70 48.49 -38.97
C LYS A 579 -32.47 49.22 -38.47
N GLY A 580 -31.57 48.54 -37.77
CA GLY A 580 -30.39 49.20 -37.20
C GLY A 580 -29.34 48.23 -36.65
N GLY A 581 -28.08 48.66 -36.69
CA GLY A 581 -26.96 47.86 -36.15
C GLY A 581 -26.95 47.89 -34.62
N VAL A 582 -26.67 49.05 -34.04
CA VAL A 582 -26.71 49.26 -32.58
C VAL A 582 -27.72 50.35 -32.24
N LEU A 583 -28.63 50.07 -31.30
CA LEU A 583 -29.54 51.04 -30.72
C LEU A 583 -29.34 51.12 -29.21
N VAL A 584 -29.01 52.30 -28.70
CA VAL A 584 -28.93 52.60 -27.26
C VAL A 584 -29.98 53.64 -26.92
N ALA A 585 -30.85 53.35 -25.94
CA ALA A 585 -31.91 54.28 -25.54
C ALA A 585 -32.13 54.32 -24.02
N GLY A 586 -32.49 55.51 -23.51
CA GLY A 586 -32.72 55.75 -22.09
C GLY A 586 -31.44 56.06 -21.29
N ARG A 587 -31.45 55.77 -20.00
CA ARG A 587 -30.37 56.08 -19.05
C ARG A 587 -29.25 55.03 -19.13
N VAL A 588 -28.48 55.07 -20.20
CA VAL A 588 -27.40 54.13 -20.48
C VAL A 588 -26.09 54.88 -20.70
N GLN A 589 -25.04 54.48 -19.99
CA GLN A 589 -23.66 54.83 -20.30
C GLN A 589 -23.08 53.72 -21.18
N ALA A 590 -23.01 53.96 -22.49
CA ALA A 590 -22.56 52.96 -23.45
C ALA A 590 -21.16 53.26 -23.99
N THR A 591 -20.29 52.25 -24.01
CA THR A 591 -19.05 52.26 -24.77
C THR A 591 -19.27 51.49 -26.07
N VAL A 592 -19.22 52.14 -27.22
CA VAL A 592 -19.43 51.49 -28.53
C VAL A 592 -18.17 51.60 -29.37
N GLU A 593 -17.36 50.54 -29.40
CA GLU A 593 -15.99 50.57 -29.94
C GLU A 593 -15.69 49.39 -30.86
N ALA A 594 -14.91 49.63 -31.92
CA ALA A 594 -14.40 48.59 -32.82
C ALA A 594 -15.47 47.66 -33.44
N ASN A 595 -16.71 48.13 -33.60
CA ASN A 595 -17.78 47.38 -34.26
C ASN A 595 -17.79 47.64 -35.78
N VAL A 596 -18.10 46.61 -36.57
CA VAL A 596 -18.37 46.72 -38.02
C VAL A 596 -19.87 46.61 -38.23
N MET A 597 -20.46 47.58 -38.94
CA MET A 597 -21.89 47.65 -39.22
C MET A 597 -22.14 47.83 -40.73
N GLU A 598 -22.79 46.86 -41.36
CA GLU A 598 -23.12 46.86 -42.79
C GLU A 598 -24.62 46.52 -42.95
N GLY A 599 -25.46 47.54 -43.13
CA GLY A 599 -26.94 47.40 -43.21
C GLY A 599 -27.45 46.95 -44.57
#